data_AF-A0A645DM78-F1
#
_entry.id   AF-A0A645DM78-F1
#
_cell.length_a   1.000
_cell.length_b   1.000
_cell.length_c   1.000
_cell.angle_alpha   90.00
_cell.angle_beta   90.00
_cell.angle_gamma   90.00
#
_symmetry.space_group_name_H-M   'P 1'
#
loop_
_entity.id
_entity.type
_entity.pdbx_description
1 polymer ?
#
loop_
_entity_poly.entity_id
_entity_poly.type
_entity_poly.pdbx_seq_one_letter_code
_entity_poly.pdbx_strand_id
1 'polypeptide(L)'
;MGTGPFNVHNRYITEDIPVGCHVYHELGEKFGIKTPIVDSMINLASVMEGTNFWEVGYTLDYLGLGDMTKEEMLDYLHNGRLKDSKNVEESVNA
;
A
#
# COMPACT_ATOMS: atom_id res chain seq x y z
N MET A 1 29.75 8.77 -13.62
CA MET A 1 29.42 8.48 -12.21
C MET A 1 28.09 9.14 -11.92
N GLY A 2 27.06 8.37 -11.54
CA GLY A 2 25.74 8.95 -11.25
C GLY A 2 25.81 9.77 -9.97
N THR A 3 25.57 11.08 -10.07
CA THR A 3 25.42 11.95 -8.90
C THR A 3 24.04 11.68 -8.30
N GLY A 4 24.00 11.12 -7.09
CA GLY A 4 22.77 10.97 -6.31
C GLY A 4 22.14 12.33 -5.99
N PRO A 5 20.86 12.37 -5.59
CA PRO A 5 20.16 13.61 -5.30
C PRO A 5 20.81 14.34 -4.13
N PHE A 6 21.00 15.66 -4.27
CA PHE A 6 21.59 16.54 -3.25
C PHE A 6 20.54 17.17 -2.33
N ASN A 7 19.27 16.80 -2.50
CA ASN A 7 18.15 17.27 -1.70
C ASN A 7 17.31 16.10 -1.20
N VAL A 8 16.57 16.35 -0.12
CA VAL A 8 15.60 15.39 0.44
C VAL A 8 14.37 15.25 -0.45
N HIS A 9 14.00 16.32 -1.17
CA HIS A 9 12.95 16.33 -2.20
C HIS A 9 13.36 15.56 -3.45
N ASN A 10 13.41 14.24 -3.32
CA ASN A 10 13.79 13.33 -4.38
C ASN A 10 12.79 12.18 -4.49
N ARG A 11 12.88 11.46 -5.60
CA ARG A 11 12.00 10.34 -5.92
C ARG A 11 12.08 9.20 -4.91
N TYR A 12 13.23 8.98 -4.26
CA TYR A 12 13.35 7.94 -3.23
C TYR A 12 12.46 8.21 -2.02
N ILE A 13 12.17 9.48 -1.71
CA ILE A 13 11.21 9.81 -0.63
C ILE A 13 9.81 9.90 -1.22
N THR A 14 9.63 10.69 -2.26
CA THR A 14 8.30 11.02 -2.81
C THR A 14 7.60 9.86 -3.54
N GLU A 15 8.31 8.79 -3.91
CA GLU A 15 7.74 7.56 -4.50
C GLU A 15 7.81 6.38 -3.51
N ASP A 16 8.99 6.07 -2.94
CA ASP A 16 9.14 4.85 -2.13
C ASP A 16 8.40 4.91 -0.79
N ILE A 17 8.15 6.10 -0.24
CA ILE A 17 7.42 6.24 1.03
C ILE A 17 5.91 6.08 0.83
N PRO A 18 5.22 6.90 -0.01
CA PRO A 18 3.79 6.78 -0.18
C PRO A 18 3.37 5.52 -0.94
N VAL A 19 4.23 4.95 -1.80
CA VAL A 19 3.91 3.72 -2.54
C VAL A 19 4.51 2.51 -1.83
N GLY A 20 5.83 2.42 -1.71
CA GLY A 20 6.49 1.23 -1.16
C GLY A 20 6.17 0.99 0.31
N CYS A 21 6.60 1.92 1.18
CA CYS A 21 6.49 1.78 2.63
C CYS A 21 5.03 1.75 3.08
N HIS A 22 4.20 2.67 2.57
CA HIS A 22 2.80 2.74 2.98
C HIS A 22 2.03 1.47 2.58
N VAL A 23 2.24 0.93 1.36
CA VAL A 23 1.57 -0.32 0.96
C VAL A 23 2.05 -1.51 1.80
N TYR A 24 3.33 -1.56 2.18
CA TYR A 24 3.81 -2.60 3.10
C TYR A 24 3.17 -2.49 4.49
N HIS A 25 3.00 -1.27 5.01
CA HIS A 25 2.29 -1.04 6.26
C HIS A 25 0.83 -1.53 6.16
N GLU A 26 0.11 -1.14 5.11
CA GLU A 26 -1.29 -1.53 4.90
C GLU A 26 -1.48 -3.06 4.81
N LEU A 27 -0.57 -3.75 4.11
CA LEU A 27 -0.54 -5.22 4.07
C LEU A 27 -0.26 -5.82 5.45
N GLY A 28 0.63 -5.20 6.22
CA GLY A 28 0.94 -5.58 7.60
C GLY A 28 -0.29 -5.51 8.49
N GLU A 29 -0.97 -4.36 8.52
CA GLU A 29 -2.20 -4.16 9.29
C GLU A 29 -3.29 -5.15 8.88
N LYS A 30 -3.55 -5.30 7.59
CA LYS A 30 -4.59 -6.21 7.07
C LYS A 30 -4.37 -7.67 7.47
N PHE A 31 -3.12 -8.12 7.54
CA PHE A 31 -2.79 -9.51 7.85
C PHE A 31 -2.20 -9.72 9.25
N GLY A 32 -2.28 -8.72 10.13
CA GLY A 32 -1.83 -8.81 11.52
C GLY A 32 -0.31 -8.96 11.69
N ILE A 33 0.47 -8.47 10.73
CA ILE A 33 1.94 -8.49 10.75
C ILE A 33 2.45 -7.08 11.05
N LYS A 34 3.16 -6.92 12.16
CA LYS A 34 3.74 -5.63 12.54
C LYS A 34 4.89 -5.26 11.62
N THR A 35 4.93 -4.01 11.16
CA THR A 35 5.97 -3.46 10.28
C THR A 35 6.73 -2.28 10.92
N PRO A 36 7.27 -2.42 12.15
CA PRO A 36 7.73 -1.27 12.94
C PRO A 36 8.86 -0.47 12.30
N ILE A 37 9.71 -1.12 11.49
CA ILE A 37 10.80 -0.45 10.78
C ILE A 37 10.26 0.37 9.60
N VAL A 38 9.26 -0.15 8.89
CA VAL A 38 8.58 0.56 7.80
C VAL A 38 7.86 1.78 8.36
N ASP A 39 7.13 1.63 9.46
CA ASP A 39 6.42 2.72 10.13
C ASP A 39 7.39 3.83 10.58
N SER A 40 8.57 3.43 11.08
CA SER A 40 9.64 4.36 11.44
C SER A 40 10.16 5.14 10.22
N MET A 41 10.31 4.48 9.07
CA MET A 41 10.74 5.13 7.83
C MET A 41 9.70 6.17 7.35
N ILE A 42 8.40 5.83 7.39
CA ILE A 42 7.30 6.74 7.01
C ILE A 42 7.32 7.98 7.91
N ASN A 43 7.49 7.80 9.23
CA ASN A 43 7.58 8.90 10.19
C ASN A 43 8.76 9.83 9.91
N LEU A 44 9.96 9.26 9.73
CA LEU A 44 11.16 10.06 9.47
C LEU A 44 11.05 10.81 8.15
N ALA A 45 10.60 10.16 7.09
CA ALA A 45 10.38 10.79 5.80
C ALA A 45 9.35 11.92 5.87
N SER A 46 8.27 11.72 6.64
CA SER A 46 7.22 12.74 6.79
C SER A 46 7.77 14.01 7.42
N VAL A 47 8.63 13.88 8.43
CA VAL A 47 9.30 15.02 9.08
C VAL A 47 10.31 15.67 8.14
N MET A 48 11.10 14.89 7.41
CA MET A 48 12.13 15.40 6.50
C MET A 48 11.54 16.17 5.30
N GLU A 49 10.42 15.70 4.77
CA GLU A 49 9.74 16.27 3.60
C GLU A 49 8.70 17.35 4.00
N GLY A 50 8.31 17.40 5.29
CA GLY A 50 7.22 18.26 5.75
C GLY A 50 5.84 17.84 5.22
N THR A 51 5.68 16.56 4.87
CA THR A 51 4.45 15.99 4.28
C THR A 51 3.98 14.83 5.14
N ASN A 52 2.69 14.76 5.49
CA ASN A 52 2.17 13.62 6.25
C ASN A 52 1.92 12.42 5.32
N PHE A 53 2.89 11.50 5.21
CA PHE A 53 2.77 10.34 4.35
C PHE A 53 1.75 9.30 4.82
N TRP A 54 1.25 9.40 6.06
CA TRP A 54 0.13 8.59 6.53
C TRP A 54 -1.21 8.99 5.90
N GLU A 55 -1.33 10.22 5.43
CA GLU A 55 -2.57 10.73 4.81
C GLU A 55 -2.54 10.63 3.29
N VAL A 56 -1.36 10.71 2.67
CA VAL A 56 -1.20 10.73 1.21
C VAL A 56 -0.65 9.43 0.63
N GLY A 57 -0.33 8.45 1.49
CA GLY A 57 0.14 7.14 1.07
C GLY A 57 -0.94 6.31 0.38
N TYR A 58 -0.53 5.38 -0.47
CA TYR A 58 -1.44 4.51 -1.19
C TYR A 58 -1.98 3.44 -0.25
N THR A 59 -3.31 3.37 -0.16
CA THR A 59 -4.02 2.37 0.65
C THR A 59 -4.36 1.14 -0.19
N LEU A 60 -4.66 0.02 0.47
CA LEU A 60 -5.15 -1.16 -0.25
C LEU A 60 -6.50 -0.91 -0.92
N ASP A 61 -7.34 -0.06 -0.34
CA ASP A 61 -8.61 0.37 -0.95
C ASP A 61 -8.39 1.16 -2.23
N TYR A 62 -7.44 2.11 -2.21
CA TYR A 62 -7.05 2.87 -3.40
C TYR A 62 -6.55 1.97 -4.53
N LEU A 63 -5.85 0.88 -4.19
CA LEU A 63 -5.37 -0.11 -5.13
C LEU A 63 -6.43 -1.14 -5.57
N GLY A 64 -7.64 -1.11 -5.01
CA GLY A 64 -8.69 -2.10 -5.28
C GLY A 64 -8.42 -3.48 -4.67
N LEU A 65 -7.56 -3.55 -3.66
CA LEU A 65 -7.14 -4.78 -2.96
C LEU A 65 -7.71 -4.91 -1.55
N GLY A 66 -8.32 -3.84 -1.02
CA GLY A 66 -8.78 -3.75 0.36
C GLY A 66 -9.82 -4.81 0.77
N ASP A 67 -10.74 -5.15 -0.13
CA ASP A 67 -11.80 -6.13 0.13
C ASP A 67 -11.38 -7.59 -0.10
N MET A 68 -10.15 -7.83 -0.59
CA MET A 68 -9.68 -9.18 -0.86
C MET A 68 -9.30 -9.91 0.43
N THR A 69 -9.66 -11.18 0.53
CA THR A 69 -9.04 -12.13 1.46
C THR A 69 -7.59 -12.40 1.04
N LYS A 70 -6.81 -13.04 1.92
CA LYS A 70 -5.43 -13.43 1.61
C LYS A 70 -5.37 -14.35 0.39
N GLU A 71 -6.28 -15.30 0.31
CA GLU A 71 -6.36 -16.30 -0.75
C GLU A 71 -6.74 -15.65 -2.08
N GLU A 72 -7.76 -14.77 -2.09
CA GLU A 72 -8.17 -14.00 -3.27
C GLU A 72 -7.04 -13.10 -3.77
N MET A 73 -6.34 -12.42 -2.86
CA MET A 73 -5.22 -11.54 -3.21
C MET A 73 -4.06 -12.34 -3.83
N LEU A 74 -3.69 -13.47 -3.24
CA LEU A 74 -2.63 -14.33 -3.78
C LEU A 74 -3.02 -14.90 -5.14
N ASP A 75 -4.28 -15.27 -5.34
CA ASP A 75 -4.75 -15.76 -6.62
C ASP A 75 -4.72 -14.67 -7.69
N TYR A 76 -5.16 -13.46 -7.34
CA TYR A 76 -5.09 -12.30 -8.20
C TYR A 76 -3.65 -11.95 -8.60
N LEU A 77 -2.73 -11.87 -7.63
CA LEU A 77 -1.34 -11.49 -7.89
C LEU A 77 -0.56 -12.53 -8.71
N HIS A 78 -0.84 -13.83 -8.51
CA HIS A 78 -0.15 -14.89 -9.25
C HIS A 78 -0.77 -15.21 -10.60
N ASN A 79 -2.11 -15.11 -10.72
CA ASN A 79 -2.84 -15.63 -11.87
C ASN A 79 -3.69 -14.58 -12.59
N GLY A 80 -3.76 -13.34 -12.09
CA GLY A 80 -4.56 -12.25 -12.69
C GLY A 80 -6.07 -12.44 -12.58
N ARG A 81 -6.55 -13.34 -11.72
CA ARG A 81 -7.99 -13.60 -11.52
C ARG A 81 -8.58 -12.63 -10.51
N LEU A 82 -9.40 -11.70 -11.01
CA LEU A 82 -10.21 -10.83 -10.16
C LEU A 82 -11.41 -11.61 -9.62
N LYS A 83 -11.84 -11.27 -8.40
CA LYS A 83 -13.11 -11.74 -7.88
C LYS A 83 -14.22 -11.29 -8.83
N ASP A 84 -14.95 -12.25 -9.40
CA ASP A 84 -16.10 -11.92 -10.23
C ASP A 84 -17.15 -11.20 -9.36
N SER A 85 -17.39 -9.92 -9.62
CA SER A 85 -18.42 -9.12 -8.95
C SER A 85 -19.86 -9.58 -9.24
N LYS A 86 -20.06 -10.76 -9.84
CA LYS A 86 -21.36 -11.26 -10.31
C LYS A 86 -22.21 -11.97 -9.25
N ASN A 87 -21.72 -12.19 -8.03
CA ASN A 87 -22.46 -12.94 -7.00
C ASN A 87 -23.12 -12.10 -5.89
N VAL A 88 -23.13 -10.76 -6.00
CA VAL A 88 -23.84 -9.91 -5.02
C VAL A 88 -25.35 -9.81 -5.35
N GLU A 89 -25.76 -9.98 -6.61
CA GLU A 89 -27.19 -9.89 -6.98
C GLU A 89 -28.03 -11.13 -6.64
N GLU A 90 -27.43 -12.32 -6.48
CA GLU A 90 -28.18 -13.55 -6.17
C GLU A 90 -28.50 -13.74 -4.68
N SER A 91 -27.83 -13.03 -3.78
CA SER A 91 -28.06 -13.14 -2.32
C SER A 91 -29.05 -12.09 -1.77
N VAL A 92 -29.45 -11.11 -2.58
CA VAL A 92 -30.48 -10.10 -2.21
C VAL A 92 -31.88 -10.54 -2.66
N ASN A 93 -32.00 -11.56 -3.51
CA ASN A 93 -33.27 -12.08 -4.02
C ASN A 93 -33.55 -13.56 -3.65
N ALA A 94 -32.85 -14.10 -2.65
CA ALA A 94 -33.08 -15.45 -2.12
C ALA A 94 -33.80 -15.42 -0.75
#